data_AF-A0A2D6LAL2-F1
#
_entry.id   AF-A0A2D6LAL2-F1
#
_cell.length_a   1.000
_cell.length_b   1.000
_cell.length_c   1.000
_cell.angle_alpha   90.00
_cell.angle_beta   90.00
_cell.angle_gamma   90.00
#
_symmetry.space_group_name_H-M   'P 1'
#
loop_
_entity.id
_entity.type
_entity.pdbx_description
1 polymer ?
#
loop_
_entity_poly.entity_id
_entity_poly.type
_entity_poly.pdbx_seq_one_letter_code
_entity_poly.pdbx_strand_id
1 'polypeptide(L)'
;MKPWLRILVIGASISVTAVAAGAIILQQLQTIKMRDDITARMDLLVEEIRKNSEIGEETRQNLFMLSDRSNEIRRALRLPQARLSYEIPVEDQPEGQEFLPYFQGVDALLQSWRREQFAKKYIDIENYINSSSVLRDFKAVLVGNFIVDLQLESKKAYMISSNRTEHALRVDSITGESRLLASLAPSLEEFVGRTRSGVEGALERRAELIVHLRAFAADEKTVDFLQSNELALQEIQTESEGFELPVFVVRKGERLLARMGVDLQSYTFFVDEVELSSATLILNQLKNQIGSMDIRSNEEIQIEMLQSHFATILADEGFGSFLNGKELELVDGGREDSDYYYYDLVDADGVRVGAFGIQKFIGEVYLVDHEDVPISSLKAMGTDIEKKN
;
A
#
# COMPACT_ATOMS: atom_id res chain seq x y z
N MET A 1 -1.18 68.97 46.27
CA MET A 1 -0.93 67.51 46.26
C MET A 1 0.14 67.22 47.31
N LYS A 2 -0.13 66.38 48.31
CA LYS A 2 0.83 66.12 49.40
C LYS A 2 2.09 65.41 48.84
N PRO A 3 3.31 65.74 49.30
CA PRO A 3 4.56 65.21 48.75
C PRO A 3 4.66 63.68 48.79
N TRP A 4 4.06 63.03 49.79
CA TRP A 4 4.01 61.56 49.87
C TRP A 4 3.20 60.91 48.74
N LEU A 5 2.22 61.61 48.17
CA LEU A 5 1.39 61.09 47.07
C LEU A 5 2.18 61.05 45.75
N ARG A 6 3.13 61.98 45.55
CA ARG A 6 4.03 61.97 44.38
C ARG A 6 5.00 60.79 44.42
N ILE A 7 5.51 60.47 45.61
CA ILE A 7 6.43 59.34 45.81
C ILE A 7 5.72 58.01 45.52
N LEU A 8 4.46 57.86 45.95
CA LEU A 8 3.66 56.66 45.66
C LEU A 8 3.37 56.48 44.16
N VAL A 9 3.03 57.56 43.45
CA VAL A 9 2.75 57.49 42.00
C VAL A 9 4.01 57.16 41.21
N ILE A 10 5.16 57.73 41.58
CA ILE A 10 6.44 57.42 40.94
C ILE A 10 6.85 55.97 41.22
N GLY A 11 6.69 55.50 42.47
CA GLY A 11 6.97 54.12 42.85
C GLY A 11 6.09 53.12 42.07
N ALA A 12 4.78 53.37 41.99
CA ALA A 12 3.85 52.53 41.24
C ALA A 12 4.17 52.52 39.74
N SER A 13 4.53 53.67 39.16
CA SER A 13 4.94 53.75 37.75
C SER A 13 6.19 52.91 37.50
N ILE A 14 7.22 52.99 38.36
CA ILE A 14 8.46 52.20 38.20
C ILE A 14 8.18 50.70 38.30
N SER A 15 7.31 50.28 39.24
CA SER A 15 6.92 48.88 39.38
C SER A 15 6.19 48.34 38.14
N VAL A 16 5.26 49.11 37.56
CA VAL A 16 4.55 48.71 36.34
C VAL A 16 5.51 48.59 35.15
N THR A 17 6.43 49.54 34.98
CA THR A 17 7.42 49.46 33.89
C THR A 17 8.38 48.28 34.06
N ALA A 18 8.77 47.96 35.29
CA ALA A 18 9.63 46.81 35.59
C ALA A 18 8.94 45.47 35.28
N VAL A 19 7.66 45.34 35.62
CA VAL A 19 6.87 44.12 35.31
C VAL A 19 6.68 43.99 33.79
N ALA A 20 6.38 45.08 33.09
CA ALA A 20 6.25 45.08 31.64
C ALA A 20 7.58 44.70 30.94
N ALA A 21 8.70 45.24 31.39
CA ALA A 21 10.02 44.89 30.88
C ALA A 21 10.35 43.41 31.13
N GLY A 22 10.02 42.88 32.32
CA GLY A 22 10.18 41.47 32.65
C GLY A 22 9.36 40.54 31.74
N ALA A 23 8.11 40.91 31.46
CA ALA A 23 7.25 40.15 30.54
C ALA A 23 7.81 40.14 29.10
N ILE A 24 8.32 41.28 28.62
CA ILE A 24 8.95 41.38 27.29
C ILE A 24 10.21 40.50 27.21
N ILE A 25 11.06 40.52 28.24
CA ILE A 25 12.27 39.68 28.28
C ILE A 25 11.89 38.20 28.31
N LEU A 26 10.88 37.81 29.09
CA LEU A 26 10.41 36.43 29.16
C LEU A 26 9.85 35.96 27.81
N GLN A 27 9.08 36.81 27.13
CA GLN A 27 8.56 36.53 25.79
C GLN A 27 9.69 36.38 24.77
N GLN A 28 10.71 37.25 24.82
CA GLN A 28 11.89 37.14 23.96
C GLN A 28 12.67 35.85 24.20
N LEU A 29 12.86 35.44 25.45
CA LEU A 29 13.52 34.19 25.81
C LEU A 29 12.73 32.95 25.32
N GLN A 30 11.39 32.99 25.39
CA GLN A 30 10.55 31.93 24.85
C GLN A 30 10.66 31.84 23.32
N THR A 31 10.67 32.97 22.61
CA THR A 31 10.88 32.96 21.15
C THR A 31 12.27 32.47 20.74
N ILE A 32 13.32 32.78 21.51
CA ILE A 32 14.68 32.27 21.24
C ILE A 32 14.71 30.75 21.43
N LYS A 33 14.18 30.25 22.54
CA LYS A 33 14.16 28.81 22.82
C LYS A 33 13.33 28.02 21.79
N MET A 34 12.21 28.59 21.34
CA MET A 34 11.38 27.99 20.29
C MET A 34 12.11 28.00 18.94
N ARG A 35 12.86 29.06 18.61
CA ARG A 35 13.68 29.13 17.40
C ARG A 35 14.81 28.10 17.41
N ASP A 36 15.45 27.88 18.55
CA ASP A 36 16.50 26.88 18.68
C ASP A 36 15.94 25.45 18.52
N ASP A 37 14.78 25.15 19.12
CA ASP A 37 14.10 23.85 18.95
C ASP A 37 13.62 23.62 17.51
N ILE A 38 13.13 24.67 16.84
CA ILE A 38 12.78 24.62 15.40
C ILE A 38 14.01 24.34 14.55
N THR A 39 15.14 24.99 14.85
CA THR A 39 16.39 24.81 14.07
C THR A 39 16.89 23.37 14.24
N ALA A 40 16.91 22.84 15.47
CA ALA A 40 17.31 21.46 15.74
C ALA A 40 16.40 20.42 15.05
N ARG A 41 15.08 20.66 15.01
CA ARG A 41 14.14 19.80 14.27
C ARG A 41 14.30 19.92 12.76
N MET A 42 14.60 21.11 12.23
CA MET A 42 14.90 21.29 10.82
C MET A 42 16.17 20.53 10.42
N ASP A 43 17.22 20.56 11.25
CA ASP A 43 18.46 19.83 10.98
C ASP A 43 18.23 18.30 10.95
N LEU A 44 17.39 17.78 11.87
CA LEU A 44 17.00 16.37 11.87
C LEU A 44 16.21 15.99 10.62
N LEU A 45 15.23 16.81 10.22
CA LEU A 45 14.44 16.58 9.01
C LEU A 45 15.31 16.66 7.74
N VAL A 46 16.25 17.61 7.68
CA VAL A 46 17.18 17.73 6.55
C VAL A 46 18.08 16.48 6.45
N GLU A 47 18.56 15.96 7.57
CA GLU A 47 19.38 14.74 7.59
C GLU A 47 18.57 13.49 7.21
N GLU A 48 17.32 13.38 7.66
CA GLU A 48 16.40 12.30 7.27
C GLU A 48 16.04 12.38 5.78
N ILE A 49 15.85 13.59 5.26
CA ILE A 49 15.64 13.85 3.83
C ILE A 49 16.87 13.45 3.01
N ARG A 50 18.09 13.76 3.49
CA ARG A 50 19.34 13.39 2.84
C ARG A 50 19.45 11.86 2.74
N LYS A 51 19.21 11.15 3.85
CA LYS A 51 19.20 9.68 3.88
C LYS A 51 18.16 9.06 2.95
N ASN A 52 16.93 9.59 2.94
CA ASN A 52 15.89 9.09 2.05
C ASN A 52 16.21 9.35 0.56
N SER A 53 16.89 10.45 0.25
CA SER A 53 17.39 10.72 -1.10
C SER A 53 18.48 9.74 -1.52
N GLU A 54 19.43 9.46 -0.63
CA GLU A 54 20.49 8.47 -0.85
C GLU A 54 19.91 7.06 -1.09
N ILE A 55 18.93 6.64 -0.28
CA ILE A 55 18.21 5.37 -0.46
C ILE A 55 17.47 5.34 -1.82
N GLY A 56 16.85 6.45 -2.22
CA GLY A 56 16.17 6.57 -3.51
C GLY A 56 17.13 6.44 -4.70
N GLU A 57 18.32 7.04 -4.60
CA GLU A 57 19.37 6.90 -5.62
C GLU A 57 19.95 5.48 -5.67
N GLU A 58 20.25 4.87 -4.52
CA GLU A 58 20.71 3.49 -4.45
C GLU A 58 19.67 2.52 -5.04
N THR A 59 18.39 2.74 -4.75
CA THR A 59 17.30 1.92 -5.30
C THR A 59 17.23 2.04 -6.83
N ARG A 60 17.35 3.26 -7.38
CA ARG A 60 17.40 3.48 -8.83
C ARG A 60 18.62 2.84 -9.47
N GLN A 61 19.79 2.95 -8.84
CA GLN A 61 21.02 2.34 -9.32
C GLN A 61 20.92 0.81 -9.31
N ASN A 62 20.34 0.23 -8.26
CA ASN A 62 20.09 -1.20 -8.15
C ASN A 62 19.10 -1.69 -9.24
N LEU A 63 18.03 -0.95 -9.49
CA LEU A 63 17.07 -1.26 -10.56
C LEU A 63 17.72 -1.19 -11.95
N PHE A 64 18.58 -0.20 -12.18
CA PHE A 64 19.33 -0.09 -13.42
C PHE A 64 20.29 -1.28 -13.61
N MET A 65 21.05 -1.63 -12.57
CA MET A 65 21.96 -2.78 -12.56
C MET A 65 21.22 -4.11 -12.79
N LEU A 66 20.03 -4.27 -12.21
CA LEU A 66 19.17 -5.45 -12.41
C LEU A 66 18.64 -5.52 -13.84
N SER A 67 18.20 -4.39 -14.39
CA SER A 67 17.77 -4.28 -15.79
C SER A 67 18.90 -4.66 -16.76
N ASP A 68 20.11 -4.16 -16.51
CA ASP A 68 21.26 -4.42 -17.36
C ASP A 68 21.67 -5.90 -17.30
N ARG A 69 21.78 -6.48 -16.10
CA ARG A 69 22.03 -7.92 -15.92
C ARG A 69 20.93 -8.79 -16.54
N SER A 70 19.68 -8.39 -16.42
CA SER A 70 18.57 -9.09 -17.07
C SER A 70 18.73 -9.10 -18.59
N ASN A 71 19.12 -7.97 -19.17
CA ASN A 71 19.36 -7.85 -20.61
C ASN A 71 20.62 -8.58 -21.08
N GLU A 72 21.67 -8.67 -20.25
CA GLU A 72 22.84 -9.52 -20.53
C GLU A 72 22.46 -11.00 -20.59
N ILE A 73 21.67 -11.49 -19.62
CA ILE A 73 21.16 -12.87 -19.62
C ILE A 73 20.28 -13.12 -20.84
N ARG A 74 19.38 -12.20 -21.18
CA ARG A 74 18.54 -12.30 -22.39
C ARG A 74 19.38 -12.35 -23.65
N ARG A 75 20.44 -11.54 -23.74
CA ARG A 75 21.39 -11.57 -24.87
C ARG A 75 22.10 -12.92 -24.97
N ALA A 76 22.56 -13.49 -23.85
CA ALA A 76 23.16 -14.82 -23.84
C ALA A 76 22.20 -15.92 -24.31
N LEU A 77 20.90 -15.77 -24.01
CA LEU A 77 19.83 -16.67 -24.42
C LEU A 77 19.22 -16.33 -25.80
N ARG A 78 19.77 -15.34 -26.52
CA ARG A 78 19.22 -14.82 -27.80
C ARG A 78 17.76 -14.36 -27.72
N LEU A 79 17.32 -13.92 -26.55
CA LEU A 79 16.00 -13.34 -26.35
C LEU A 79 16.02 -11.83 -26.65
N PRO A 80 14.90 -11.26 -27.14
CA PRO A 80 14.77 -9.82 -27.27
C PRO A 80 14.93 -9.14 -25.91
N GLN A 81 15.59 -7.97 -25.91
CA GLN A 81 15.76 -7.16 -24.71
C GLN A 81 14.41 -6.80 -24.10
N ALA A 82 14.28 -6.97 -22.79
CA ALA A 82 13.11 -6.48 -22.10
C ALA A 82 13.23 -4.97 -21.94
N ARG A 83 12.25 -4.26 -22.49
CA ARG A 83 11.96 -2.89 -22.05
C ARG A 83 11.18 -3.03 -20.75
N LEU A 84 11.89 -2.99 -19.63
CA LEU A 84 11.23 -2.79 -18.34
C LEU A 84 10.64 -1.39 -18.37
N SER A 85 9.35 -1.33 -18.71
CA SER A 85 8.58 -0.10 -18.74
C SER A 85 8.25 0.23 -17.30
N TYR A 86 9.18 0.92 -16.63
CA TYR A 86 8.83 1.59 -15.40
C TYR A 86 7.94 2.76 -15.78
N GLU A 87 6.63 2.54 -15.81
CA GLU A 87 5.64 3.61 -15.87
C GLU A 87 5.71 4.38 -14.55
N ILE A 88 6.70 5.25 -14.44
CA ILE A 88 6.54 6.47 -13.66
C ILE A 88 5.43 7.22 -14.41
N PRO A 89 4.31 7.61 -13.78
CA PRO A 89 3.33 8.46 -14.43
C PRO A 89 3.99 9.81 -14.69
N VAL A 90 4.56 9.93 -15.89
CA VAL A 90 5.17 11.15 -16.40
C VAL A 90 4.08 11.80 -17.25
N GLU A 91 3.46 12.84 -16.69
CA GLU A 91 2.73 13.84 -17.48
C GLU A 91 3.55 14.17 -18.73
N ASP A 92 2.98 13.92 -19.91
CA ASP A 92 3.44 14.28 -21.26
C ASP A 92 4.83 14.94 -21.31
N GLN A 93 5.89 14.13 -21.22
CA GLN A 93 7.24 14.60 -21.51
C GLN A 93 7.63 14.20 -22.94
N PRO A 94 8.14 15.16 -23.74
CA PRO A 94 8.56 14.89 -25.11
C PRO A 94 9.74 13.92 -25.12
N GLU A 95 9.59 12.80 -25.85
CA GLU A 95 10.63 11.79 -26.02
C GLU A 95 11.90 12.40 -26.64
N GLY A 96 13.06 12.16 -25.99
CA GLY A 96 14.38 12.31 -26.63
C GLY A 96 15.42 13.20 -25.95
N GLN A 97 15.17 13.74 -24.75
CA GLN A 97 16.24 14.42 -24.00
C GLN A 97 16.73 13.52 -22.86
N GLU A 98 17.93 12.96 -23.03
CA GLU A 98 18.78 12.60 -21.88
C GLU A 98 18.91 13.87 -21.02
N PHE A 99 18.17 13.91 -19.90
CA PHE A 99 18.20 15.05 -18.98
C PHE A 99 19.63 15.17 -18.45
N LEU A 100 20.37 16.12 -19.00
CA LEU A 100 21.69 16.50 -18.53
C LEU A 100 21.60 16.76 -16.99
N PRO A 101 22.60 16.33 -16.19
CA PRO A 101 22.54 16.35 -14.72
C PRO A 101 22.12 17.69 -14.09
N TYR A 102 22.29 18.81 -14.79
CA TYR A 102 21.85 20.12 -14.33
C TYR A 102 20.32 20.27 -14.27
N PHE A 103 19.54 19.60 -15.13
CA PHE A 103 18.08 19.62 -15.04
C PHE A 103 17.60 18.86 -13.80
N GLN A 104 18.18 17.69 -13.53
CA GLN A 104 17.93 16.94 -12.30
C GLN A 104 18.30 17.77 -11.06
N GLY A 105 19.41 18.53 -11.13
CA GLY A 105 19.81 19.48 -10.09
C GLY A 105 18.80 20.63 -9.90
N VAL A 106 18.27 21.20 -10.98
CA VAL A 106 17.22 22.24 -10.92
C VAL A 106 15.93 21.67 -10.33
N ASP A 107 15.52 20.47 -10.73
CA ASP A 107 14.33 19.81 -10.20
C ASP A 107 14.48 19.49 -8.71
N ALA A 108 15.63 19.00 -8.29
CA ALA A 108 15.94 18.75 -6.88
C ALA A 108 15.91 20.06 -6.06
N LEU A 109 16.49 21.15 -6.57
CA LEU A 109 16.44 22.46 -5.93
C LEU A 109 15.01 23.01 -5.86
N LEU A 110 14.22 22.89 -6.93
CA LEU A 110 12.81 23.29 -6.94
C LEU A 110 12.00 22.47 -5.95
N GLN A 111 12.21 21.16 -5.88
CA GLN A 111 11.54 20.30 -4.89
C GLN A 111 11.92 20.68 -3.46
N SER A 112 13.21 20.89 -3.19
CA SER A 112 13.71 21.30 -1.87
C SER A 112 13.13 22.65 -1.44
N TRP A 113 13.21 23.66 -2.31
CA TRP A 113 12.60 24.98 -2.07
C TRP A 113 11.10 24.88 -1.84
N ARG A 114 10.38 24.06 -2.64
CA ARG A 114 8.94 23.85 -2.47
C ARG A 114 8.62 23.18 -1.12
N ARG A 115 9.41 22.19 -0.69
CA ARG A 115 9.26 21.55 0.64
C ARG A 115 9.46 22.57 1.75
N GLU A 116 10.46 23.43 1.65
CA GLU A 116 10.71 24.50 2.64
C GLU A 116 9.55 25.51 2.70
N GLN A 117 9.05 25.96 1.55
CA GLN A 117 7.88 26.84 1.49
C GLN A 117 6.64 26.18 2.10
N PHE A 118 6.48 24.87 1.89
CA PHE A 118 5.36 24.14 2.47
C PHE A 118 5.53 23.93 3.97
N ALA A 119 6.72 23.62 4.47
CA ALA A 119 6.99 23.49 5.89
C ALA A 119 6.66 24.79 6.63
N LYS A 120 7.00 25.96 6.04
CA LYS A 120 6.58 27.27 6.57
C LYS A 120 5.06 27.41 6.61
N LYS A 121 4.37 27.09 5.52
CA LYS A 121 2.89 27.10 5.48
C LYS A 121 2.27 26.12 6.47
N TYR A 122 2.86 24.94 6.68
CA TYR A 122 2.41 23.97 7.66
C TYR A 122 2.48 24.54 9.08
N ILE A 123 3.60 25.19 9.43
CA ILE A 123 3.76 25.87 10.72
C ILE A 123 2.70 26.96 10.87
N ASP A 124 2.41 27.72 9.82
CA ASP A 124 1.35 28.75 9.84
C ASP A 124 -0.03 28.13 10.06
N ILE A 125 -0.33 27.00 9.39
CA ILE A 125 -1.58 26.24 9.56
C ILE A 125 -1.70 25.72 10.99
N GLU A 126 -0.65 25.09 11.51
CA GLU A 126 -0.61 24.52 12.87
C GLU A 126 -0.77 25.61 13.93
N ASN A 127 -0.03 26.73 13.81
CA ASN A 127 -0.16 27.88 14.70
C ASN A 127 -1.56 28.49 14.66
N TYR A 128 -2.16 28.57 13.47
CA TYR A 128 -3.52 29.07 13.32
C TYR A 128 -4.55 28.15 13.99
N ILE A 129 -4.46 26.84 13.77
CA ILE A 129 -5.35 25.85 14.40
C ILE A 129 -5.25 25.92 15.91
N ASN A 130 -4.02 25.98 16.44
CA ASN A 130 -3.76 26.05 17.88
C ASN A 130 -4.23 27.36 18.53
N SER A 131 -4.31 28.45 17.76
CA SER A 131 -4.78 29.76 18.25
C SER A 131 -6.28 29.98 18.04
N SER A 132 -6.92 29.23 17.16
CA SER A 132 -8.34 29.34 16.86
C SER A 132 -9.22 28.69 17.93
N SER A 133 -10.22 29.44 18.42
CA SER A 133 -11.19 28.90 19.38
C SER A 133 -12.09 27.80 18.80
N VAL A 134 -12.30 27.80 17.48
CA VAL A 134 -13.16 26.83 16.77
C VAL A 134 -12.39 25.55 16.43
N LEU A 135 -11.09 25.66 16.14
CA LEU A 135 -10.26 24.55 15.66
C LEU A 135 -9.40 23.91 16.75
N ARG A 136 -9.39 24.44 17.98
CA ARG A 136 -8.53 23.96 19.08
C ARG A 136 -8.66 22.46 19.42
N ASP A 137 -9.80 21.86 19.10
CA ASP A 137 -10.07 20.44 19.36
C ASP A 137 -9.45 19.53 18.26
N PHE A 138 -8.98 20.13 17.17
CA PHE A 138 -8.33 19.45 16.07
C PHE A 138 -6.81 19.44 16.23
N LYS A 139 -6.20 18.33 15.82
CA LYS A 139 -4.76 18.19 15.69
C LYS A 139 -4.37 18.21 14.21
N ALA A 140 -3.49 19.11 13.81
CA ALA A 140 -2.88 19.07 12.48
C ALA A 140 -1.82 17.96 12.43
N VAL A 141 -1.85 17.14 11.37
CA VAL A 141 -0.85 16.10 11.10
C VAL A 141 -0.41 16.22 9.66
N LEU A 142 0.89 16.32 9.44
CA LEU A 142 1.49 16.28 8.11
C LEU A 142 1.52 14.83 7.61
N VAL A 143 0.79 14.52 6.54
CA VAL A 143 0.66 13.13 6.01
C VAL A 143 1.40 12.95 4.69
N GLY A 144 1.65 14.03 3.96
CA GLY A 144 2.39 13.95 2.71
C GLY A 144 2.95 15.30 2.26
N ASN A 145 3.54 15.28 1.07
CA ASN A 145 3.98 16.52 0.43
C ASN A 145 2.76 17.37 0.11
N PHE A 146 2.64 18.52 0.76
CA PHE A 146 1.57 19.49 0.54
C PHE A 146 0.19 19.12 1.10
N ILE A 147 0.10 18.14 2.02
CA ILE A 147 -1.17 17.64 2.59
C ILE A 147 -1.11 17.66 4.12
N VAL A 148 -2.10 18.30 4.74
CA VAL A 148 -2.29 18.35 6.20
C VAL A 148 -3.63 17.76 6.55
N ASP A 149 -3.64 16.73 7.38
CA ASP A 149 -4.87 16.19 7.95
C ASP A 149 -5.22 16.93 9.23
N LEU A 150 -6.48 17.35 9.33
CA LEU A 150 -7.06 17.78 10.59
C LEU A 150 -7.73 16.59 11.24
N GLN A 151 -7.22 16.18 12.39
CA GLN A 151 -7.71 15.05 13.15
C GLN A 151 -8.55 15.51 14.34
N LEU A 152 -9.74 14.95 14.50
CA LEU A 152 -10.55 15.06 15.70
C LEU A 152 -10.43 13.73 16.47
N GLU A 153 -9.97 13.77 17.72
CA GLU A 153 -9.73 12.55 18.54
C GLU A 153 -8.88 11.48 17.84
N SER A 154 -7.81 11.90 17.15
CA SER A 154 -6.92 11.04 16.34
C SER A 154 -7.57 10.41 15.10
N LYS A 155 -8.78 10.82 14.72
CA LYS A 155 -9.45 10.40 13.48
C LYS A 155 -9.42 11.53 12.46
N LYS A 156 -9.03 11.23 11.21
CA LYS A 156 -9.06 12.19 10.10
C LYS A 156 -10.47 12.74 9.91
N ALA A 157 -10.61 14.06 9.99
CA ALA A 157 -11.87 14.79 9.87
C ALA A 157 -11.88 15.70 8.63
N TYR A 158 -10.74 16.33 8.34
CA TYR A 158 -10.53 17.12 7.14
C TYR A 158 -9.15 16.88 6.55
N MET A 159 -8.99 17.17 5.28
CA MET A 159 -7.74 17.17 4.55
C MET A 159 -7.55 18.56 3.92
N ILE A 160 -6.42 19.20 4.22
CA ILE A 160 -6.02 20.48 3.64
C ILE A 160 -4.90 20.20 2.65
N SER A 161 -5.14 20.50 1.37
CA SER A 161 -4.15 20.37 0.31
C SER A 161 -3.89 21.72 -0.37
N SER A 162 -2.67 21.93 -0.88
CA SER A 162 -2.36 23.14 -1.63
C SER A 162 -2.76 22.98 -3.10
N ASN A 163 -3.73 23.76 -3.59
CA ASN A 163 -4.01 23.88 -5.02
C ASN A 163 -2.99 24.86 -5.65
N ARG A 164 -2.09 24.32 -6.48
CA ARG A 164 -1.00 25.08 -7.10
C ARG A 164 -1.47 26.02 -8.20
N THR A 165 -2.48 25.60 -8.96
CA THR A 165 -2.98 26.36 -10.13
C THR A 165 -3.67 27.64 -9.69
N GLU A 166 -4.35 27.60 -8.54
CA GLU A 166 -5.18 28.71 -8.05
C GLU A 166 -4.55 29.47 -6.88
N HIS A 167 -3.33 29.10 -6.47
CA HIS A 167 -2.67 29.62 -5.27
C HIS A 167 -3.56 29.58 -4.01
N ALA A 168 -4.47 28.61 -3.93
CA ALA A 168 -5.46 28.46 -2.88
C ALA A 168 -5.22 27.18 -2.06
N LEU A 169 -5.84 27.10 -0.89
CA LEU A 169 -5.91 25.87 -0.10
C LEU A 169 -7.24 25.18 -0.38
N ARG A 170 -7.21 23.92 -0.77
CA ARG A 170 -8.39 23.08 -0.86
C ARG A 170 -8.58 22.35 0.46
N VAL A 171 -9.78 22.44 1.02
CA VAL A 171 -10.15 21.74 2.24
C VAL A 171 -11.26 20.75 1.91
N ASP A 172 -10.96 19.48 2.05
CA ASP A 172 -11.90 18.37 1.84
C ASP A 172 -12.31 17.81 3.20
N SER A 173 -13.61 17.68 3.44
CA SER A 173 -14.16 17.00 4.60
C SER A 173 -14.33 15.50 4.32
N ILE A 174 -14.35 14.68 5.37
CA ILE A 174 -14.66 13.25 5.22
C ILE A 174 -16.08 12.97 4.69
N THR A 175 -16.99 13.95 4.76
CA THR A 175 -18.35 13.83 4.22
C THR A 175 -18.42 14.14 2.72
N GLY A 176 -17.28 14.40 2.07
CA GLY A 176 -17.20 14.73 0.64
C GLY A 176 -17.40 16.21 0.30
N GLU A 177 -17.74 17.06 1.28
CA GLU A 177 -17.77 18.51 1.03
C GLU A 177 -16.36 19.05 0.85
N SER A 178 -16.16 19.88 -0.18
CA SER A 178 -14.89 20.51 -0.50
C SER A 178 -15.04 22.02 -0.64
N ARG A 179 -14.04 22.79 -0.21
CA ARG A 179 -14.00 24.24 -0.40
C ARG A 179 -12.59 24.71 -0.74
N LEU A 180 -12.48 25.59 -1.73
CA LEU A 180 -11.26 26.33 -2.04
C LEU A 180 -11.22 27.61 -1.22
N LEU A 181 -10.12 27.81 -0.50
CA LEU A 181 -9.88 28.92 0.41
C LEU A 181 -8.72 29.76 -0.10
N ALA A 182 -8.96 31.05 -0.35
CA ALA A 182 -7.91 32.01 -0.71
C ALA A 182 -6.99 32.34 0.49
N SER A 183 -7.48 32.18 1.72
CA SER A 183 -6.74 32.37 2.97
C SER A 183 -7.22 31.38 4.04
N LEU A 184 -6.34 31.06 5.00
CA LEU A 184 -6.66 30.20 6.15
C LEU A 184 -7.75 30.81 7.03
N ALA A 185 -7.48 31.99 7.59
CA ALA A 185 -8.46 32.75 8.35
C ALA A 185 -9.15 33.78 7.45
N PRO A 186 -10.46 34.06 7.63
CA PRO A 186 -11.45 33.40 8.50
C PRO A 186 -12.20 32.23 7.82
N SER A 187 -11.91 31.97 6.54
CA SER A 187 -12.69 31.06 5.68
C SER A 187 -12.64 29.60 6.13
N LEU A 188 -11.55 29.15 6.75
CA LEU A 188 -11.43 27.79 7.31
C LEU A 188 -12.36 27.59 8.51
N GLU A 189 -12.45 28.56 9.41
CA GLU A 189 -13.33 28.49 10.58
C GLU A 189 -14.80 28.47 10.18
N GLU A 190 -15.18 29.28 9.20
CA GLU A 190 -16.54 29.27 8.67
C GLU A 190 -16.89 27.91 8.04
N PHE A 191 -15.98 27.35 7.24
CA PHE A 191 -16.16 26.04 6.62
C PHE A 191 -16.28 24.94 7.68
N VAL A 192 -15.29 24.81 8.56
CA VAL A 192 -15.27 23.79 9.63
C VAL A 192 -16.46 23.97 10.55
N GLY A 193 -16.80 25.20 10.96
CA GLY A 193 -17.94 25.48 11.83
C GLY A 193 -19.27 25.04 11.21
N ARG A 194 -19.42 25.18 9.88
CA ARG A 194 -20.62 24.72 9.15
C ARG A 194 -20.68 23.21 9.03
N THR A 195 -19.56 22.54 8.77
CA THR A 195 -19.52 21.09 8.48
C THR A 195 -19.30 20.22 9.70
N ARG A 196 -18.94 20.80 10.85
CA ARG A 196 -18.53 20.08 12.06
C ARG A 196 -19.51 19.01 12.52
N SER A 197 -20.79 19.33 12.64
CA SER A 197 -21.80 18.36 13.09
C SER A 197 -21.97 17.18 12.13
N GLY A 198 -21.88 17.43 10.82
CA GLY A 198 -21.91 16.38 9.80
C GLY A 198 -20.68 15.47 9.89
N VAL A 199 -19.50 16.07 10.10
CA VAL A 199 -18.23 15.35 10.25
C VAL A 199 -18.18 14.54 11.54
N GLU A 200 -18.64 15.09 12.68
CA GLU A 200 -18.74 14.35 13.95
C GLU A 200 -19.68 13.14 13.81
N GLY A 201 -20.88 13.34 13.25
CA GLY A 201 -21.81 12.24 12.99
C GLY A 201 -21.27 11.20 12.01
N ALA A 202 -20.48 11.61 11.01
CA ALA A 202 -19.80 10.71 10.09
C ALA A 202 -18.72 9.87 10.80
N LEU A 203 -17.94 10.47 11.70
CA LEU A 203 -16.93 9.77 12.50
C LEU A 203 -17.54 8.76 13.46
N GLU A 204 -18.70 9.07 14.03
CA GLU A 204 -19.48 8.16 14.89
C GLU A 204 -19.99 6.96 14.08
N ARG A 205 -20.69 7.20 12.96
CA ARG A 205 -21.16 6.12 12.06
C ARG A 205 -20.02 5.24 11.57
N ARG A 206 -18.89 5.85 11.20
CA ARG A 206 -17.68 5.11 10.81
C ARG A 206 -17.22 4.19 11.95
N ALA A 207 -17.19 4.68 13.18
CA ALA A 207 -16.80 3.86 14.33
C ALA A 207 -17.76 2.69 14.54
N GLU A 208 -19.07 2.91 14.41
CA GLU A 208 -20.08 1.86 14.50
C GLU A 208 -19.88 0.77 13.42
N LEU A 209 -19.68 1.17 12.16
CA LEU A 209 -19.44 0.23 11.05
C LEU A 209 -18.18 -0.59 11.26
N ILE A 210 -17.09 0.02 11.76
CA ILE A 210 -15.85 -0.70 12.09
C ILE A 210 -16.08 -1.72 13.21
N VAL A 211 -16.85 -1.35 14.24
CA VAL A 211 -17.21 -2.29 15.33
C VAL A 211 -18.00 -3.47 14.77
N HIS A 212 -18.96 -3.21 13.89
CA HIS A 212 -19.74 -4.27 13.24
C HIS A 212 -18.90 -5.17 12.33
N LEU A 213 -17.95 -4.61 11.56
CA LEU A 213 -17.04 -5.40 10.73
C LEU A 213 -16.12 -6.29 11.57
N ARG A 214 -15.61 -5.76 12.70
CA ARG A 214 -14.80 -6.55 13.65
C ARG A 214 -15.62 -7.65 14.33
N ALA A 215 -16.87 -7.35 14.70
CA ALA A 215 -17.78 -8.35 15.26
C ALA A 215 -18.08 -9.45 14.23
N PHE A 216 -18.26 -9.10 12.95
CA PHE A 216 -18.41 -10.05 11.86
C PHE A 216 -17.18 -10.97 11.72
N ALA A 217 -15.97 -10.41 11.79
CA ALA A 217 -14.72 -11.18 11.69
C ALA A 217 -14.53 -12.17 12.86
N ALA A 218 -15.12 -11.87 14.02
CA ALA A 218 -15.08 -12.72 15.21
C ALA A 218 -16.31 -13.65 15.35
N ASP A 219 -17.29 -13.56 14.45
CA ASP A 219 -18.50 -14.38 14.50
C ASP A 219 -18.18 -15.85 14.22
N GLU A 220 -18.73 -16.75 15.03
CA GLU A 220 -18.47 -18.20 14.96
C GLU A 220 -18.77 -18.78 13.57
N LYS A 221 -19.87 -18.36 12.94
CA LYS A 221 -20.23 -18.87 11.60
C LYS A 221 -19.30 -18.37 10.52
N THR A 222 -18.77 -17.16 10.67
CA THR A 222 -17.76 -16.60 9.77
C THR A 222 -16.45 -17.37 9.93
N VAL A 223 -16.00 -17.58 11.16
CA VAL A 223 -14.76 -18.34 11.46
C VAL A 223 -14.85 -19.77 10.93
N ASP A 224 -15.96 -20.47 11.20
CA ASP A 224 -16.18 -21.83 10.72
C ASP A 224 -16.17 -21.90 9.19
N PHE A 225 -16.82 -20.95 8.53
CA PHE A 225 -16.84 -20.87 7.06
C PHE A 225 -15.44 -20.65 6.49
N LEU A 226 -14.67 -19.72 7.07
CA LEU A 226 -13.32 -19.42 6.62
C LEU A 226 -12.41 -20.63 6.81
N GLN A 227 -12.41 -21.24 8.00
CA GLN A 227 -11.58 -22.41 8.30
C GLN A 227 -11.93 -23.63 7.43
N SER A 228 -13.22 -23.89 7.22
CA SER A 228 -13.68 -25.02 6.38
C SER A 228 -13.26 -24.88 4.91
N ASN A 229 -12.93 -23.66 4.46
CA ASN A 229 -12.47 -23.39 3.10
C ASN A 229 -10.98 -23.00 3.05
N GLU A 230 -10.23 -23.20 4.14
CA GLU A 230 -8.81 -22.83 4.27
C GLU A 230 -8.52 -21.34 3.99
N LEU A 231 -9.48 -20.48 4.34
CA LEU A 231 -9.44 -19.03 4.17
C LEU A 231 -9.03 -18.35 5.46
N ALA A 232 -8.39 -17.20 5.33
CA ALA A 232 -8.07 -16.29 6.42
C ALA A 232 -8.44 -14.85 6.06
N LEU A 233 -8.76 -14.07 7.10
CA LEU A 233 -8.90 -12.62 6.96
C LEU A 233 -7.56 -11.97 7.25
N GLN A 234 -7.12 -11.11 6.33
CA GLN A 234 -5.94 -10.28 6.52
C GLN A 234 -6.35 -8.82 6.54
N GLU A 235 -6.15 -8.16 7.68
CA GLU A 235 -6.25 -6.71 7.79
C GLU A 235 -4.95 -6.13 7.24
N ILE A 236 -5.00 -5.52 6.05
CA ILE A 236 -3.87 -4.75 5.56
C ILE A 236 -4.10 -3.33 6.07
N GLN A 237 -3.16 -2.82 6.86
CA GLN A 237 -3.07 -1.38 7.09
C GLN A 237 -2.67 -0.74 5.77
N THR A 238 -3.65 -0.42 4.93
CA THR A 238 -3.38 0.36 3.74
C THR A 238 -2.90 1.74 4.19
N GLU A 239 -1.62 2.04 3.91
CA GLU A 239 -1.06 3.39 4.01
C GLU A 239 -1.76 4.39 3.08
N SER A 240 -2.58 3.89 2.13
CA SER A 240 -3.42 4.74 1.30
C SER A 240 -4.49 5.42 2.16
N GLU A 241 -4.25 6.69 2.41
CA GLU A 241 -5.24 7.77 2.51
C GLU A 241 -6.55 7.42 1.76
N GLY A 242 -7.49 6.72 2.38
CA GLY A 242 -8.57 6.10 1.59
C GLY A 242 -9.85 5.94 2.37
N PHE A 243 -10.96 6.23 1.69
CA PHE A 243 -12.33 6.10 2.16
C PHE A 243 -12.75 4.64 2.37
N GLU A 244 -11.83 3.73 2.69
CA GLU A 244 -12.10 2.31 2.77
C GLU A 244 -11.31 1.67 3.93
N LEU A 245 -11.87 0.63 4.54
CA LEU A 245 -11.13 -0.25 5.46
C LEU A 245 -11.15 -1.68 4.91
N PRO A 246 -10.27 -2.02 3.96
CA PRO A 246 -10.30 -3.31 3.30
C PRO A 246 -9.74 -4.42 4.21
N VAL A 247 -10.48 -5.52 4.31
CA VAL A 247 -10.11 -6.81 4.85
C VAL A 247 -10.08 -7.78 3.69
N PHE A 248 -8.97 -8.49 3.54
CA PHE A 248 -8.74 -9.37 2.41
C PHE A 248 -9.03 -10.81 2.83
N VAL A 249 -9.75 -11.53 1.99
CA VAL A 249 -9.99 -12.97 2.15
C VAL A 249 -8.94 -13.70 1.33
N VAL A 250 -7.97 -14.30 2.02
CA VAL A 250 -6.84 -15.01 1.41
C VAL A 250 -6.95 -16.50 1.66
N ARG A 251 -6.70 -17.33 0.65
CA ARG A 251 -6.53 -18.79 0.84
C ARG A 251 -5.05 -19.10 0.98
N LYS A 252 -4.68 -19.89 2.00
CA LYS A 252 -3.29 -20.30 2.31
C LYS A 252 -2.25 -19.16 2.34
N GLY A 253 -2.68 -17.90 2.49
CA GLY A 253 -1.80 -16.73 2.58
C GLY A 253 -1.24 -16.21 1.26
N GLU A 254 -1.68 -16.73 0.10
CA GLU A 254 -1.06 -16.41 -1.20
C GLU A 254 -2.04 -15.83 -2.21
N ARG A 255 -3.27 -16.35 -2.26
CA ARG A 255 -4.27 -15.94 -3.25
C ARG A 255 -5.35 -15.09 -2.61
N LEU A 256 -5.45 -13.84 -3.07
CA LEU A 256 -6.58 -12.97 -2.78
C LEU A 256 -7.82 -13.48 -3.52
N LEU A 257 -8.89 -13.77 -2.78
CA LEU A 257 -10.16 -14.21 -3.35
C LEU A 257 -11.23 -13.11 -3.34
N ALA A 258 -11.27 -12.30 -2.29
CA ALA A 258 -12.23 -11.22 -2.17
C ALA A 258 -11.68 -10.10 -1.29
N ARG A 259 -12.01 -8.84 -1.64
CA ARG A 259 -11.82 -7.67 -0.78
C ARG A 259 -13.15 -7.37 -0.11
N MET A 260 -13.17 -7.13 1.19
CA MET A 260 -14.39 -6.64 1.87
C MET A 260 -14.04 -5.49 2.78
N GLY A 261 -15.00 -4.69 3.22
CA GLY A 261 -14.66 -3.57 4.09
C GLY A 261 -15.83 -2.66 4.36
N VAL A 262 -15.51 -1.43 4.75
CA VAL A 262 -16.46 -0.33 4.88
C VAL A 262 -16.06 0.74 3.88
N ASP A 263 -16.98 1.18 3.04
CA ASP A 263 -16.87 2.41 2.27
C ASP A 263 -17.31 3.58 3.16
N LEU A 264 -16.39 4.52 3.34
CA LEU A 264 -16.50 5.66 4.24
C LEU A 264 -17.21 6.86 3.59
N GLN A 265 -17.45 6.85 2.27
CA GLN A 265 -18.27 7.85 1.59
C GLN A 265 -19.76 7.48 1.66
N SER A 266 -20.08 6.24 1.32
CA SER A 266 -21.45 5.72 1.29
C SER A 266 -21.93 5.21 2.66
N TYR A 267 -21.02 4.99 3.61
CA TYR A 267 -21.29 4.39 4.92
C TYR A 267 -21.91 2.98 4.81
N THR A 268 -21.53 2.23 3.77
CA THR A 268 -21.96 0.85 3.57
C THR A 268 -20.78 -0.11 3.74
N PHE A 269 -21.09 -1.38 4.01
CA PHE A 269 -20.11 -2.44 3.85
C PHE A 269 -19.94 -2.73 2.37
N PHE A 270 -18.82 -3.32 1.97
CA PHE A 270 -18.67 -3.85 0.62
C PHE A 270 -18.05 -5.24 0.64
N VAL A 271 -18.35 -6.02 -0.39
CA VAL A 271 -17.58 -7.21 -0.80
C VAL A 271 -17.32 -7.05 -2.29
N ASP A 272 -16.05 -6.79 -2.61
CA ASP A 272 -15.52 -6.30 -3.88
C ASP A 272 -16.33 -5.11 -4.39
N GLU A 273 -17.08 -5.27 -5.48
CA GLU A 273 -17.87 -4.20 -6.10
C GLU A 273 -19.30 -4.11 -5.53
N VAL A 274 -19.68 -4.98 -4.60
CA VAL A 274 -21.06 -5.06 -4.08
C VAL A 274 -21.17 -4.33 -2.75
N GLU A 275 -21.90 -3.22 -2.74
CA GLU A 275 -22.27 -2.48 -1.53
C GLU A 275 -23.39 -3.19 -0.75
N LEU A 276 -23.26 -3.20 0.58
CA LEU A 276 -24.13 -3.89 1.52
C LEU A 276 -24.51 -2.94 2.66
N SER A 277 -25.80 -2.83 2.95
CA SER A 277 -26.31 -1.96 4.01
C SER A 277 -26.12 -2.53 5.43
N SER A 278 -25.64 -3.76 5.58
CA SER A 278 -25.52 -4.43 6.89
C SER A 278 -24.41 -5.48 6.90
N ALA A 279 -23.69 -5.56 8.01
CA ALA A 279 -22.67 -6.59 8.25
C ALA A 279 -23.23 -8.02 8.19
N THR A 280 -24.52 -8.21 8.48
CA THR A 280 -25.17 -9.52 8.43
C THR A 280 -25.26 -10.09 7.01
N LEU A 281 -25.18 -9.24 5.99
CA LEU A 281 -25.23 -9.63 4.58
C LEU A 281 -23.85 -10.06 4.05
N ILE A 282 -22.76 -9.68 4.73
CA ILE A 282 -21.39 -9.93 4.28
C ILE A 282 -21.15 -11.44 4.12
N LEU A 283 -21.54 -12.27 5.08
CA LEU A 283 -21.28 -13.72 5.02
C LEU A 283 -21.95 -14.36 3.79
N ASN A 284 -23.20 -13.99 3.53
CA ASN A 284 -23.95 -14.55 2.41
C ASN A 284 -23.36 -14.10 1.08
N GLN A 285 -22.98 -12.82 0.98
CA GLN A 285 -22.33 -12.30 -0.22
C GLN A 285 -20.98 -12.97 -0.45
N LEU A 286 -20.17 -13.13 0.60
CA LEU A 286 -18.89 -13.81 0.54
C LEU A 286 -19.05 -15.28 0.08
N LYS A 287 -20.03 -15.99 0.63
CA LYS A 287 -20.37 -17.36 0.21
C LYS A 287 -20.74 -17.44 -1.27
N ASN A 288 -21.60 -16.52 -1.74
CA ASN A 288 -22.01 -16.49 -3.13
C ASN A 288 -20.81 -16.25 -4.06
N GLN A 289 -19.94 -15.33 -3.68
CA GLN A 289 -18.78 -14.97 -4.48
C GLN A 289 -17.75 -16.09 -4.53
N ILE A 290 -17.37 -16.62 -3.37
CA ILE A 290 -16.40 -17.72 -3.27
C ILE A 290 -16.95 -19.00 -3.90
N GLY A 291 -18.25 -19.28 -3.73
CA GLY A 291 -18.89 -20.46 -4.32
C GLY A 291 -18.88 -20.47 -5.86
N SER A 292 -18.66 -19.31 -6.49
CA SER A 292 -18.50 -19.19 -7.95
C SER A 292 -17.04 -19.21 -8.42
N MET A 293 -16.07 -19.17 -7.50
CA MET A 293 -14.66 -19.09 -7.81
C MET A 293 -13.98 -20.46 -7.72
N ASP A 294 -13.01 -20.69 -8.61
CA ASP A 294 -12.05 -21.78 -8.40
C ASP A 294 -11.13 -21.37 -7.24
N ILE A 295 -11.44 -21.87 -6.05
CA ILE A 295 -10.68 -21.58 -4.84
C ILE A 295 -9.34 -22.31 -4.80
N ARG A 296 -9.05 -23.25 -5.72
CA ARG A 296 -7.81 -24.06 -5.74
C ARG A 296 -6.55 -23.18 -5.71
N SER A 297 -5.50 -23.68 -5.06
CA SER A 297 -4.20 -23.00 -5.06
C SER A 297 -3.60 -23.01 -6.47
N ASN A 298 -2.64 -22.13 -6.72
CA ASN A 298 -1.99 -22.09 -8.04
C ASN A 298 -1.28 -23.40 -8.35
N GLU A 299 -0.72 -24.05 -7.33
CA GLU A 299 -0.05 -25.34 -7.40
C GLU A 299 -1.04 -26.46 -7.72
N GLU A 300 -2.22 -26.48 -7.08
CA GLU A 300 -3.30 -27.43 -7.38
C GLU A 300 -3.74 -27.34 -8.85
N ILE A 301 -3.92 -26.10 -9.35
CA ILE A 301 -4.25 -25.84 -10.75
C ILE A 301 -3.09 -26.30 -11.67
N GLN A 302 -1.85 -26.00 -11.31
CA GLN A 302 -0.67 -26.38 -12.08
C GLN A 302 -0.50 -27.90 -12.17
N ILE A 303 -0.74 -28.63 -11.08
CA ILE A 303 -0.68 -30.09 -11.04
C ILE A 303 -1.75 -30.68 -11.96
N GLU A 304 -2.99 -30.21 -11.90
CA GLU A 304 -4.07 -30.68 -12.77
C GLU A 304 -3.75 -30.40 -14.25
N MET A 305 -3.25 -29.20 -14.56
CA MET A 305 -2.82 -28.88 -15.92
C MET A 305 -1.71 -29.81 -16.41
N LEU A 306 -0.72 -30.12 -15.56
CA LEU A 306 0.36 -31.04 -15.91
C LEU A 306 -0.15 -32.46 -16.10
N GLN A 307 -1.05 -32.95 -15.25
CA GLN A 307 -1.67 -34.26 -15.42
C GLN A 307 -2.46 -34.34 -16.74
N SER A 308 -3.25 -33.31 -17.06
CA SER A 308 -3.96 -33.23 -18.35
C SER A 308 -2.98 -33.15 -19.53
N HIS A 309 -1.84 -32.50 -19.37
CA HIS A 309 -0.80 -32.43 -20.40
C HIS A 309 -0.16 -33.80 -20.63
N PHE A 310 0.16 -34.54 -19.57
CA PHE A 310 0.67 -35.91 -19.67
C PHE A 310 -0.33 -36.88 -20.31
N ALA A 311 -1.63 -36.74 -20.01
CA ALA A 311 -2.68 -37.49 -20.71
C ALA A 311 -2.68 -37.22 -22.23
N THR A 312 -2.35 -35.99 -22.63
CA THR A 312 -2.20 -35.62 -24.05
C THR A 312 -0.93 -36.21 -24.66
N ILE A 313 0.20 -36.17 -23.94
CA ILE A 313 1.47 -36.78 -24.38
C ILE A 313 1.33 -38.31 -24.55
N LEU A 314 0.63 -38.98 -23.62
CA LEU A 314 0.34 -40.42 -23.70
C LEU A 314 -0.46 -40.78 -24.94
N ALA A 315 -1.33 -39.89 -25.41
CA ALA A 315 -2.15 -40.09 -26.61
C ALA A 315 -1.45 -39.62 -27.91
N ASP A 316 -0.26 -39.02 -27.83
CA ASP A 316 0.46 -38.49 -28.98
C ASP A 316 1.17 -39.62 -29.76
N GLU A 317 0.65 -39.94 -30.96
CA GLU A 317 1.19 -41.00 -31.82
C GLU A 317 2.66 -40.74 -32.24
N GLY A 318 3.06 -39.48 -32.38
CA GLY A 318 4.42 -39.10 -32.74
C GLY A 318 5.40 -39.34 -31.60
N PHE A 319 5.02 -38.95 -30.37
CA PHE A 319 5.81 -39.23 -29.18
C PHE A 319 5.88 -40.74 -28.89
N GLY A 320 4.75 -41.45 -29.00
CA GLY A 320 4.71 -42.90 -28.90
C GLY A 320 5.62 -43.60 -29.93
N SER A 321 5.62 -43.14 -31.19
CA SER A 321 6.52 -43.67 -32.22
C SER A 321 7.99 -43.41 -31.91
N PHE A 322 8.33 -42.25 -31.33
CA PHE A 322 9.68 -41.94 -30.89
C PHE A 322 10.16 -42.86 -29.75
N LEU A 323 9.30 -43.12 -28.77
CA LEU A 323 9.59 -44.05 -27.67
C LEU A 323 9.71 -45.50 -28.17
N ASN A 324 8.81 -45.94 -29.05
CA ASN A 324 8.87 -47.27 -29.66
C ASN A 324 10.17 -47.50 -30.44
N GLY A 325 10.68 -46.47 -31.13
CA GLY A 325 11.99 -46.52 -31.80
C GLY A 325 13.18 -46.70 -30.84
N LYS A 326 12.96 -46.55 -29.53
CA LYS A 326 13.91 -46.79 -28.44
C LYS A 326 13.55 -48.00 -27.59
N GLU A 327 12.57 -48.80 -28.01
CA GLU A 327 12.04 -49.94 -27.24
C GLU A 327 11.48 -49.51 -25.86
N LEU A 328 10.89 -48.32 -25.79
CA LEU A 328 10.27 -47.77 -24.59
C LEU A 328 8.79 -47.45 -24.81
N GLU A 329 8.03 -47.44 -23.73
CA GLU A 329 6.64 -46.98 -23.66
C GLU A 329 6.46 -46.09 -22.42
N LEU A 330 5.64 -45.05 -22.54
CA LEU A 330 5.21 -44.24 -21.39
C LEU A 330 3.83 -44.72 -20.96
N VAL A 331 3.65 -45.05 -19.69
CA VAL A 331 2.39 -45.56 -19.14
C VAL A 331 1.95 -44.77 -17.91
N ASP A 332 0.66 -44.47 -17.84
CA ASP A 332 0.01 -44.04 -16.60
C ASP A 332 -0.45 -45.28 -15.83
N GLY A 333 0.41 -45.76 -14.92
CA GLY A 333 0.10 -46.87 -14.03
C GLY A 333 -0.74 -46.49 -12.81
N GLY A 334 -1.15 -45.22 -12.68
CA GLY A 334 -1.77 -44.69 -11.48
C GLY A 334 -0.86 -44.71 -10.25
N ARG A 335 0.46 -44.77 -10.47
CA ARG A 335 1.45 -44.86 -9.39
C ARG A 335 1.65 -43.48 -8.75
N GLU A 336 1.49 -43.41 -7.44
CA GLU A 336 1.71 -42.21 -6.65
C GLU A 336 2.30 -42.52 -5.28
N ASP A 337 3.02 -41.56 -4.69
CA ASP A 337 3.44 -41.58 -3.29
C ASP A 337 3.00 -40.29 -2.57
N SER A 338 3.59 -39.97 -1.41
CA SER A 338 3.24 -38.73 -0.67
C SER A 338 3.61 -37.46 -1.43
N ASP A 339 4.60 -37.53 -2.31
CA ASP A 339 5.29 -36.37 -2.85
C ASP A 339 5.08 -36.24 -4.37
N TYR A 340 4.76 -37.33 -5.10
CA TYR A 340 4.72 -37.38 -6.56
C TYR A 340 3.56 -38.20 -7.14
N TYR A 341 3.12 -37.79 -8.34
CA TYR A 341 2.39 -38.61 -9.31
C TYR A 341 3.35 -39.08 -10.40
N TYR A 342 3.36 -40.37 -10.73
CA TYR A 342 4.33 -40.93 -11.67
C TYR A 342 3.72 -41.40 -12.98
N TYR A 343 4.41 -41.07 -14.08
CA TYR A 343 4.20 -41.63 -15.41
C TYR A 343 5.43 -42.46 -15.77
N ASP A 344 5.29 -43.78 -15.75
CA ASP A 344 6.43 -44.70 -15.82
C ASP A 344 6.88 -44.90 -17.27
N LEU A 345 8.20 -44.88 -17.47
CA LEU A 345 8.85 -45.34 -18.70
C LEU A 345 9.23 -46.81 -18.52
N VAL A 346 8.66 -47.67 -19.35
CA VAL A 346 8.90 -49.12 -19.35
C VAL A 346 9.54 -49.56 -20.65
N ASP A 347 10.34 -50.62 -20.60
CA ASP A 347 10.90 -51.26 -21.80
C ASP A 347 9.92 -52.26 -22.44
N ALA A 348 10.35 -52.91 -23.51
CA ALA A 348 9.56 -53.92 -24.23
C ALA A 348 9.18 -55.15 -23.38
N ASP A 349 9.92 -55.44 -22.30
CA ASP A 349 9.63 -56.51 -21.34
C ASP A 349 8.71 -56.02 -20.19
N GLY A 350 8.33 -54.75 -20.20
CA GLY A 350 7.53 -54.10 -19.16
C GLY A 350 8.33 -53.72 -17.92
N VAL A 351 9.67 -53.72 -17.98
CA VAL A 351 10.54 -53.35 -16.87
C VAL A 351 10.66 -51.82 -16.83
N ARG A 352 10.41 -51.23 -15.65
CA ARG A 352 10.54 -49.79 -15.43
C ARG A 352 12.01 -49.36 -15.53
N VAL A 353 12.29 -48.45 -16.47
CA VAL A 353 13.63 -47.85 -16.63
C VAL A 353 13.74 -46.48 -15.96
N GLY A 354 12.60 -45.82 -15.70
CA GLY A 354 12.50 -44.52 -15.04
C GLY A 354 11.06 -44.01 -15.05
N ALA A 355 10.84 -42.76 -14.64
CA ALA A 355 9.52 -42.13 -14.70
C ALA A 355 9.60 -40.60 -14.79
N PHE A 356 8.49 -39.99 -15.19
CA PHE A 356 8.24 -38.57 -14.96
C PHE A 356 7.39 -38.42 -13.69
N GLY A 357 7.95 -37.79 -12.66
CA GLY A 357 7.28 -37.51 -11.39
C GLY A 357 6.76 -36.06 -11.36
N ILE A 358 5.45 -35.85 -11.21
CA ILE A 358 4.87 -34.53 -10.92
C ILE A 358 4.82 -34.34 -9.41
N GLN A 359 5.58 -33.37 -8.89
CA GLN A 359 5.62 -33.11 -7.45
C GLN A 359 4.34 -32.43 -6.95
N LYS A 360 3.67 -33.05 -5.97
CA LYS A 360 2.35 -32.67 -5.44
C LYS A 360 2.31 -31.31 -4.71
N PHE A 361 3.46 -30.79 -4.28
CA PHE A 361 3.51 -29.55 -3.51
C PHE A 361 3.76 -28.30 -4.35
N ILE A 362 4.48 -28.43 -5.46
CA ILE A 362 4.91 -27.27 -6.27
C ILE A 362 4.51 -27.39 -7.74
N GLY A 363 4.00 -28.54 -8.17
CA GLY A 363 3.62 -28.77 -9.57
C GLY A 363 4.81 -28.71 -10.52
N GLU A 364 5.98 -29.24 -10.13
CA GLU A 364 7.13 -29.38 -11.01
C GLU A 364 7.26 -30.83 -11.51
N VAL A 365 7.75 -31.00 -12.73
CA VAL A 365 8.00 -32.31 -13.33
C VAL A 365 9.46 -32.66 -13.13
N TYR A 366 9.72 -33.84 -12.59
CA TYR A 366 11.05 -34.41 -12.41
C TYR A 366 11.21 -35.65 -13.29
N LEU A 367 12.40 -35.80 -13.87
CA LEU A 367 12.83 -37.10 -14.39
C LEU A 367 13.43 -37.88 -13.24
N VAL A 368 12.85 -39.04 -12.94
CA VAL A 368 13.35 -39.95 -11.89
C VAL A 368 13.88 -41.24 -12.52
N ASP A 369 14.89 -41.82 -11.88
CA ASP A 369 15.38 -43.13 -12.29
C ASP A 369 14.47 -44.27 -11.82
N HIS A 370 14.86 -45.51 -12.12
CA HIS A 370 14.14 -46.71 -11.71
C HIS A 370 14.05 -46.94 -10.18
N GLU A 371 14.81 -46.20 -9.36
CA GLU A 371 14.74 -46.22 -7.89
C GLU A 371 13.97 -45.01 -7.33
N ASP A 372 13.27 -44.27 -8.20
CA ASP A 372 12.52 -43.05 -7.87
C ASP A 372 13.42 -41.91 -7.34
N VAL A 373 14.71 -41.90 -7.72
CA VAL A 373 15.63 -40.81 -7.38
C VAL A 373 15.56 -39.71 -8.45
N PRO A 374 15.27 -38.45 -8.08
CA PRO A 374 15.27 -37.33 -9.02
C PRO A 374 16.63 -37.11 -9.67
N ILE A 375 16.68 -37.19 -10.99
CA ILE A 375 17.87 -36.92 -11.81
C ILE A 375 17.93 -35.44 -12.17
N SER A 376 16.82 -34.89 -12.67
CA SER A 376 16.72 -33.51 -13.10
C SER A 376 15.28 -33.01 -13.04
N SER A 377 15.09 -31.71 -12.85
CA SER A 377 13.80 -31.07 -13.04
C SER A 377 13.62 -30.67 -14.51
N LEU A 378 12.49 -31.06 -15.07
CA LEU A 378 11.99 -30.53 -16.32
C LEU A 378 11.17 -29.30 -15.94
N LYS A 379 11.80 -28.13 -15.95
CA LYS A 379 11.05 -26.87 -15.94
C LYS A 379 9.98 -27.00 -17.01
N ALA A 380 8.71 -27.03 -16.58
CA ALA A 380 7.58 -27.29 -17.45
C ALA A 380 7.75 -26.50 -18.75
N MET A 381 7.72 -27.20 -19.89
CA MET A 381 7.80 -26.53 -21.18
C MET A 381 6.62 -25.57 -21.30
N GLY A 382 6.88 -24.28 -21.10
CA GLY A 382 6.07 -23.15 -21.55
C GLY A 382 4.58 -23.25 -21.27
N THR A 383 4.16 -22.91 -20.06
CA THR A 383 3.02 -22.01 -19.93
C THR A 383 3.56 -20.66 -19.49
N ASP A 384 3.73 -19.75 -20.46
CA ASP A 384 3.68 -18.31 -20.26
C ASP A 384 2.28 -17.95 -19.71
N ILE A 385 1.95 -18.40 -18.51
CA ILE A 385 0.94 -17.73 -17.71
C ILE A 385 1.66 -16.50 -17.21
N GLU A 386 1.37 -15.38 -17.89
CA GLU A 386 1.72 -14.04 -17.47
C GLU A 386 1.69 -13.97 -15.94
N LYS A 387 2.87 -13.86 -15.33
CA LYS A 387 2.97 -13.29 -13.99
C LYS A 387 2.59 -11.82 -14.14
N LYS A 388 1.28 -11.55 -14.20
CA LYS A 388 0.72 -10.27 -13.78
C LYS A 388 0.81 -10.24 -12.27
N ASN A 389 1.93 -9.74 -11.77
CA ASN A 389 2.00 -9.02 -10.52
C ASN A 389 2.63 -7.67 -10.82
#